data_AF-A0A519D075-F1
#
_entry.id   AF-A0A519D075-F1
#
_cell.length_a   1.000
_cell.length_b   1.000
_cell.length_c   1.000
_cell.angle_alpha   90.00
_cell.angle_beta   90.00
_cell.angle_gamma   90.00
#
_symmetry.space_group_name_H-M   'P 1'
#
loop_
_entity.id
_entity.type
_entity.pdbx_description
1 polymer ?
#
loop_
_entity_poly.entity_id
_entity_poly.type
_entity_poly.pdbx_seq_one_letter_code
_entity_poly.pdbx_strand_id
1 'polypeptide(L)'
;MDEATIKSQRRVLMMAQTTNNESNEMTALADLAHLLLKKNELEEAKLLLDQSLELARGMKDDIGLIVAHWGLADAAHLEKDEDEEVLHLSQVAAMHMMMGEPIPKDIKERLKEITG
;
A
#
# COMPACT_ATOMS: atom_id res chain seq x y z
N MET A 1 6.56 13.69 -12.00
CA MET A 1 5.29 13.81 -11.27
C MET A 1 5.19 15.22 -10.75
N ASP A 2 4.07 15.93 -10.94
CA ASP A 2 3.98 17.34 -10.56
C ASP A 2 3.55 17.51 -9.09
N GLU A 3 4.02 18.59 -8.47
CA GLU A 3 3.68 18.96 -7.09
C GLU A 3 2.18 19.26 -6.92
N ALA A 4 1.53 19.68 -8.01
CA ALA A 4 0.10 19.93 -8.08
C ALA A 4 -0.73 18.67 -7.80
N THR A 5 -0.31 17.51 -8.30
CA THR A 5 -0.98 16.23 -8.08
C THR A 5 -0.94 15.84 -6.61
N ILE A 6 0.22 15.91 -5.95
CA ILE A 6 0.36 15.63 -4.50
C ILE A 6 -0.55 16.57 -3.70
N LYS A 7 -0.50 17.87 -4.01
CA LYS A 7 -1.33 18.86 -3.33
C LYS A 7 -2.82 18.56 -3.53
N SER A 8 -3.22 18.13 -4.72
CA SER A 8 -4.59 17.73 -4.99
C SER A 8 -4.98 16.49 -4.17
N GLN A 9 -4.12 15.49 -4.11
CA GLN A 9 -4.37 14.26 -3.37
C GLN A 9 -4.47 14.50 -1.86
N ARG A 10 -3.63 15.38 -1.29
CA ARG A 10 -3.74 15.79 0.13
C ARG A 10 -5.10 16.45 0.43
N ARG A 11 -5.69 17.19 -0.52
CA ARG A 11 -7.03 17.76 -0.35
C ARG A 11 -8.11 16.67 -0.35
N VAL A 12 -7.98 15.65 -1.20
CA VAL A 12 -8.90 14.50 -1.20
C VAL A 12 -8.86 13.79 0.14
N LEU A 13 -7.66 13.52 0.66
CA LEU A 13 -7.48 12.91 1.98
C LEU A 13 -8.13 13.76 3.09
N MET A 14 -7.85 15.06 3.12
CA MET A 14 -8.45 15.98 4.10
C MET A 14 -9.98 15.96 4.01
N MET A 15 -10.53 15.94 2.80
CA MET A 15 -11.98 15.91 2.61
C MET A 15 -12.60 14.59 3.10
N ALA A 16 -11.95 13.45 2.86
CA ALA A 16 -12.39 12.15 3.38
C ALA A 16 -12.40 12.13 4.92
N GLN A 17 -11.33 12.63 5.55
CA GLN A 17 -11.22 12.75 7.02
C GLN A 17 -12.31 13.66 7.61
N THR A 18 -12.51 14.86 7.03
CA THR A 18 -13.53 15.81 7.52
C THR A 18 -14.97 15.30 7.35
N THR A 19 -15.20 14.35 6.44
CA THR A 19 -16.51 13.73 6.22
C THR A 19 -16.65 12.38 6.94
N ASN A 20 -15.63 11.96 7.70
CA ASN A 20 -15.56 10.64 8.35
C ASN A 20 -15.85 9.48 7.39
N ASN A 21 -15.37 9.57 6.15
CA ASN A 21 -15.53 8.53 5.16
C ASN A 21 -14.27 7.65 5.13
N GLU A 22 -14.25 6.62 5.99
CA GLU A 22 -13.10 5.73 6.18
C GLU A 22 -12.67 5.01 4.89
N SER A 23 -13.61 4.64 4.02
CA SER A 23 -13.29 4.01 2.72
C SER A 23 -12.56 4.96 1.77
N ASN A 24 -13.03 6.21 1.69
CA ASN A 24 -12.35 7.24 0.91
C ASN A 24 -11.01 7.63 1.54
N GLU A 25 -10.92 7.64 2.88
CA GLU A 25 -9.70 7.95 3.59
C GLU A 25 -8.62 6.90 3.33
N MET A 26 -8.95 5.61 3.54
CA MET A 26 -8.09 4.47 3.23
C MET A 26 -7.54 4.54 1.80
N THR A 27 -8.42 4.77 0.82
CA THR A 27 -8.04 4.88 -0.59
C THR A 27 -7.13 6.09 -0.82
N ALA A 28 -7.49 7.25 -0.28
CA ALA A 28 -6.73 8.49 -0.47
C ALA A 28 -5.33 8.42 0.16
N LEU A 29 -5.19 7.73 1.29
CA LEU A 29 -3.91 7.44 1.96
C LEU A 29 -3.00 6.61 1.06
N ALA A 30 -3.49 5.48 0.54
CA ALA A 30 -2.72 4.60 -0.34
C ALA A 30 -2.31 5.31 -1.65
N ASP A 31 -3.23 6.05 -2.26
CA ASP A 31 -2.95 6.83 -3.47
C ASP A 31 -1.88 7.91 -3.22
N LEU A 32 -1.95 8.63 -2.10
CA LEU A 32 -0.95 9.61 -1.74
C LEU A 32 0.41 8.95 -1.50
N ALA A 33 0.44 7.82 -0.78
CA ALA A 33 1.67 7.07 -0.55
C ALA A 33 2.34 6.64 -1.85
N HIS A 34 1.60 6.10 -2.81
CA HIS A 34 2.14 5.72 -4.12
C HIS A 34 2.76 6.90 -4.88
N LEU A 35 2.21 8.11 -4.73
CA LEU A 35 2.81 9.32 -5.29
C LEU A 35 4.13 9.65 -4.56
N LEU A 36 4.16 9.56 -3.24
CA LEU A 36 5.35 9.85 -2.43
C LEU A 36 6.48 8.84 -2.68
N LEU A 37 6.19 7.56 -2.87
CA LEU A 37 7.17 6.55 -3.27
C LEU A 37 7.87 6.93 -4.58
N LYS A 38 7.13 7.44 -5.57
CA LYS A 38 7.71 7.92 -6.84
C LYS A 38 8.61 9.15 -6.68
N LYS A 39 8.52 9.84 -5.54
CA LYS A 39 9.42 10.95 -5.16
C LYS A 39 10.51 10.52 -4.19
N ASN A 40 10.59 9.24 -3.85
CA ASN A 40 11.51 8.71 -2.85
C ASN A 40 11.31 9.33 -1.45
N GLU A 41 10.08 9.77 -1.16
CA GLU A 41 9.65 10.27 0.17
C GLU A 41 9.13 9.07 0.98
N LEU A 42 10.04 8.13 1.29
CA LEU A 42 9.71 6.76 1.75
C LEU A 42 9.08 6.73 3.15
N GLU A 43 9.64 7.46 4.12
CA GLU A 43 9.10 7.49 5.49
C GLU A 43 7.64 7.96 5.54
N GLU A 44 7.31 9.03 4.82
CA GLU A 44 5.93 9.52 4.77
C GLU A 44 5.02 8.53 4.04
N ALA A 45 5.49 7.93 2.95
CA ALA A 45 4.70 6.93 2.24
C ALA A 45 4.34 5.72 3.11
N LYS A 46 5.31 5.17 3.86
CA LYS A 46 5.08 4.05 4.78
C LYS A 46 4.04 4.40 5.84
N LEU A 47 4.17 5.57 6.47
CA LEU A 47 3.20 6.04 7.47
C LEU A 47 1.76 6.08 6.92
N LEU A 48 1.59 6.58 5.69
CA LEU A 48 0.26 6.63 5.06
C LEU A 48 -0.27 5.24 4.69
N LEU A 49 0.61 4.34 4.24
CA LEU A 49 0.24 2.96 3.93
C LEU A 49 -0.15 2.18 5.20
N ASP A 50 0.55 2.38 6.32
CA ASP A 50 0.17 1.79 7.61
C ASP A 50 -1.19 2.28 8.08
N GLN A 51 -1.47 3.59 7.93
CA GLN A 51 -2.79 4.14 8.24
C GLN A 51 -3.89 3.54 7.33
N SER A 52 -3.60 3.39 6.03
CA SER A 52 -4.50 2.74 5.08
C SER A 52 -4.75 1.28 5.47
N LEU A 53 -3.70 0.56 5.86
CA LEU A 53 -3.78 -0.84 6.30
C LEU A 53 -4.65 -1.02 7.54
N GLU A 54 -4.51 -0.15 8.54
CA GLU A 54 -5.32 -0.19 9.76
C GLU A 54 -6.80 0.09 9.46
N LEU A 55 -7.11 1.06 8.60
CA LEU A 55 -8.49 1.31 8.15
C LEU A 55 -9.07 0.12 7.39
N ALA A 56 -8.32 -0.44 6.43
CA ALA A 56 -8.73 -1.61 5.68
C ALA A 56 -9.03 -2.80 6.61
N ARG A 57 -8.20 -3.02 7.62
CA ARG A 57 -8.40 -4.05 8.65
C ARG A 57 -9.67 -3.80 9.47
N GLY A 58 -9.91 -2.57 9.90
CA GLY A 58 -11.11 -2.18 10.64
C GLY A 58 -12.40 -2.42 9.85
N MET A 59 -12.37 -2.09 8.55
CA MET A 59 -13.50 -2.27 7.63
C MET A 59 -13.66 -3.71 7.12
N LYS A 60 -12.66 -4.58 7.35
CA LYS A 60 -12.57 -5.92 6.73
C LYS A 60 -12.60 -5.84 5.20
N ASP A 61 -11.88 -4.87 4.65
CA ASP A 61 -11.72 -4.67 3.21
C ASP A 61 -10.49 -5.43 2.71
N ASP A 62 -10.71 -6.64 2.18
CA ASP A 62 -9.64 -7.50 1.66
C ASP A 62 -8.87 -6.83 0.51
N ILE A 63 -9.53 -6.00 -0.31
CA ILE A 63 -8.88 -5.28 -1.40
C ILE A 63 -8.02 -4.16 -0.85
N GLY A 64 -8.51 -3.41 0.14
CA GLY A 64 -7.74 -2.40 0.86
C GLY A 64 -6.48 -3.00 1.51
N LEU A 65 -6.59 -4.18 2.12
CA LEU A 65 -5.47 -4.90 2.71
C LEU A 65 -4.41 -5.27 1.64
N ILE A 66 -4.84 -5.79 0.48
CA ILE A 66 -3.95 -6.11 -0.63
C ILE A 66 -3.21 -4.87 -1.12
N VAL A 67 -3.94 -3.78 -1.34
CA VAL A 67 -3.36 -2.52 -1.85
C VAL A 67 -2.32 -1.97 -0.86
N ALA A 68 -2.65 -1.91 0.42
CA ALA A 68 -1.74 -1.38 1.44
C ALA A 68 -0.49 -2.28 1.61
N HIS A 69 -0.66 -3.60 1.67
CA HIS A 69 0.48 -4.52 1.75
C HIS A 69 1.36 -4.48 0.50
N TRP A 70 0.78 -4.36 -0.70
CA TRP A 70 1.60 -4.19 -1.90
C TRP A 70 2.41 -2.89 -1.82
N GLY A 71 1.77 -1.77 -1.46
CA GLY A 71 2.47 -0.49 -1.33
C GLY A 71 3.62 -0.55 -0.30
N LEU A 72 3.43 -1.25 0.83
CA LEU A 72 4.49 -1.44 1.83
C LEU A 72 5.64 -2.31 1.30
N ALA A 73 5.34 -3.35 0.51
CA ALA A 73 6.37 -4.13 -0.18
C ALA A 73 7.16 -3.30 -1.19
N ASP A 74 6.52 -2.36 -1.90
CA ASP A 74 7.20 -1.44 -2.80
C ASP A 74 8.09 -0.46 -2.04
N ALA A 75 7.64 0.03 -0.88
CA ALA A 75 8.45 0.87 0.00
C ALA A 75 9.69 0.13 0.50
N ALA A 76 9.52 -1.08 1.05
CA ALA A 76 10.60 -1.93 1.53
C ALA A 76 11.62 -2.25 0.43
N HIS A 77 11.15 -2.52 -0.79
CA HIS A 77 12.01 -2.74 -1.95
C HIS A 77 12.89 -1.51 -2.25
N LEU A 78 12.32 -0.31 -2.22
CA LEU A 78 13.06 0.94 -2.42
C LEU A 78 14.09 1.20 -1.31
N GLU A 79 13.78 0.77 -0.08
CA GLU A 79 14.69 0.82 1.08
C GLU A 79 15.75 -0.29 1.08
N LYS A 80 15.58 -1.30 0.21
CA LYS A 80 16.37 -2.55 0.21
C LYS A 80 16.23 -3.32 1.52
N ASP A 81 15.06 -3.24 2.15
CA ASP A 81 14.68 -4.05 3.29
C ASP A 81 14.00 -5.34 2.79
N GLU A 82 14.82 -6.36 2.52
CA GLU A 82 14.35 -7.65 1.99
C GLU A 82 13.42 -8.38 2.96
N ASP A 83 13.63 -8.22 4.27
CA ASP A 83 12.81 -8.86 5.30
C ASP A 83 11.38 -8.28 5.30
N GLU A 84 11.27 -6.94 5.27
CA GLU A 84 9.99 -6.24 5.21
C GLU A 84 9.29 -6.45 3.85
N GLU A 85 10.07 -6.50 2.75
CA GLU A 85 9.55 -6.82 1.41
C GLU A 85 8.91 -8.22 1.39
N VAL A 86 9.62 -9.25 1.87
CA VAL A 86 9.09 -10.62 1.91
C VAL A 86 7.86 -10.72 2.79
N LEU A 87 7.86 -10.06 3.95
CA LEU A 87 6.72 -10.05 4.86
C LEU A 87 5.46 -9.58 4.13
N HIS A 88 5.53 -8.43 3.46
CA HIS A 88 4.36 -7.83 2.82
C HIS A 88 3.94 -8.54 1.53
N LEU A 89 4.89 -8.98 0.69
CA LEU A 89 4.57 -9.80 -0.48
C LEU A 89 3.89 -11.11 -0.09
N SER A 90 4.30 -11.72 1.03
CA SER A 90 3.67 -12.93 1.56
C SER A 90 2.23 -12.70 2.00
N GLN A 91 1.92 -11.54 2.59
CA GLN A 91 0.54 -11.18 2.92
C GLN A 91 -0.31 -11.03 1.66
N VAL A 92 0.19 -10.34 0.63
CA VAL A 92 -0.51 -10.22 -0.66
C VAL A 92 -0.79 -11.59 -1.27
N ALA A 93 0.21 -12.47 -1.27
CA ALA A 93 0.08 -13.84 -1.79
C ALA A 93 -0.97 -14.65 -1.01
N ALA A 94 -0.94 -14.60 0.33
CA ALA A 94 -1.89 -15.30 1.19
C ALA A 94 -3.34 -14.84 0.94
N MET A 95 -3.58 -13.52 0.78
CA MET A 95 -4.91 -12.98 0.51
C MET A 95 -5.47 -13.45 -0.83
N HIS A 96 -4.66 -13.48 -1.89
CA HIS A 96 -5.09 -14.04 -3.18
C HIS A 96 -5.48 -15.52 -3.05
N MET A 97 -4.68 -16.32 -2.33
CA MET A 97 -5.02 -17.73 -2.09
C MET A 97 -6.34 -17.88 -1.33
N MET A 98 -6.58 -17.06 -0.30
CA MET A 98 -7.82 -17.10 0.50
C MET A 98 -9.06 -16.75 -0.34
N MET A 99 -8.93 -15.81 -1.28
CA MET A 99 -10.00 -15.44 -2.21
C MET A 99 -10.18 -16.47 -3.35
N GLY A 100 -9.30 -17.47 -3.47
CA GLY A 100 -9.30 -18.41 -4.60
C GLY A 100 -8.79 -17.79 -5.90
N GLU A 101 -8.13 -16.63 -5.82
CA GLU A 101 -7.58 -15.89 -6.95
C GLU A 101 -6.11 -16.28 -7.20
N PRO A 102 -5.64 -16.24 -8.46
CA PRO A 102 -4.24 -16.50 -8.74
C PRO A 102 -3.36 -15.39 -8.15
N ILE A 103 -2.31 -15.78 -7.42
CA ILE A 103 -1.30 -14.81 -6.98
C ILE A 103 -0.68 -14.13 -8.22
N PRO A 104 -0.56 -12.79 -8.23
CA PRO A 104 0.03 -12.05 -9.35
C PRO A 104 1.45 -12.54 -9.66
N LYS A 105 1.78 -12.57 -10.95
CA LYS A 105 3.07 -13.09 -11.43
C LYS A 105 4.25 -12.33 -10.80
N ASP A 106 4.18 -11.00 -10.79
CA ASP A 106 5.22 -10.12 -10.26
C ASP A 106 5.52 -10.41 -8.78
N ILE A 107 4.50 -10.71 -7.97
CA ILE A 107 4.65 -11.08 -6.56
C ILE A 107 5.41 -12.41 -6.43
N LYS A 108 5.07 -13.41 -7.26
CA LYS A 108 5.76 -14.72 -7.25
C LYS A 108 7.23 -14.58 -7.65
N GLU A 109 7.51 -13.75 -8.66
CA GLU A 109 8.86 -13.53 -9.16
C GLU A 109 9.72 -12.81 -8.11
N ARG A 110 9.22 -11.71 -7.53
CA ARG A 110 9.92 -10.99 -6.45
C ARG A 110 10.19 -11.87 -5.24
N LEU A 111 9.18 -12.61 -4.76
CA LEU A 111 9.37 -13.54 -3.64
C LEU A 111 10.45 -14.58 -3.93
N LYS A 112 10.47 -15.15 -5.14
CA LYS A 112 11.50 -16.11 -5.55
C LYS A 112 12.89 -15.49 -5.60
N GLU A 113 13.01 -14.27 -6.13
CA GLU A 113 14.29 -13.56 -6.20
C GLU A 113 14.90 -13.31 -4.83
N ILE A 114 14.08 -13.00 -3.82
CA ILE A 114 14.55 -12.73 -2.46
C ILE A 114 14.83 -14.02 -1.68
N THR A 115 14.00 -15.06 -1.87
CA THR A 115 14.04 -16.27 -1.02
C THR A 115 14.86 -17.45 -1.56
N GLY A 116 15.23 -17.45 -2.86
CA GLY A 116 16.08 -18.47 -3.49
C GLY A 116 15.33 -19.58 -4.22
#